data_AF-A0A7J9YZG6-F1
#
_entry.id   AF-A0A7J9YZG6-F1
#
_cell.length_a   1.000
_cell.length_b   1.000
_cell.length_c   1.000
_cell.angle_alpha   90.00
_cell.angle_beta   90.00
_cell.angle_gamma   90.00
#
_symmetry.space_group_name_H-M   'P 1'
#
loop_
_entity.id
_entity.type
_entity.pdbx_description
1 polymer ?
#
loop_
_entity_poly.entity_id
_entity_poly.type
_entity_poly.pdbx_seq_one_letter_code
_entity_poly.pdbx_strand_id
1 'polypeptide(L)'
;MGVTVFALTVAAVAQELNKPAGDRTWTGRVGGLVPYDLRWPVTAERLRAAMWNPDSDAVFTPHAFGVGWSLNLARVASLTRGALEATKR
;
A
#
# COMPACT_ATOMS: atom_id res chain seq x y z
N MET A 1 9.83 -0.51 -16.11
CA MET A 1 9.39 -0.52 -14.69
C MET A 1 9.26 0.89 -14.11
N GLY A 2 10.25 1.79 -14.23
CA GLY A 2 10.18 3.15 -13.64
C GLY A 2 9.12 4.09 -14.24
N VAL A 3 8.86 4.02 -15.54
CA VAL A 3 7.91 4.92 -16.23
C VAL A 3 6.46 4.76 -15.70
N THR A 4 6.04 3.53 -15.39
CA THR A 4 4.69 3.25 -14.89
C THR A 4 4.48 3.80 -13.48
N VAL A 5 5.45 3.60 -12.58
CA VAL A 5 5.39 4.15 -11.21
C VAL A 5 5.38 5.68 -11.26
N PHE A 6 6.21 6.27 -12.13
CA PHE A 6 6.24 7.72 -12.33
C PHE A 6 4.89 8.24 -12.86
N ALA A 7 4.32 7.61 -13.88
CA ALA A 7 3.01 8.00 -14.44
C ALA A 7 1.89 7.90 -13.39
N LEU A 8 1.86 6.84 -12.59
CA LEU A 8 0.89 6.67 -11.50
C LEU A 8 1.07 7.73 -10.40
N THR A 9 2.32 8.09 -10.09
CA THR A 9 2.62 9.15 -9.14
C THR A 9 2.15 10.51 -9.65
N VAL A 10 2.45 10.84 -10.91
CA VAL A 10 1.96 12.07 -11.55
C VAL A 10 0.44 12.10 -11.58
N ALA A 11 -0.22 10.99 -11.93
CA ALA A 11 -1.67 10.89 -11.93
C ALA A 11 -2.28 11.10 -10.54
N ALA A 12 -1.69 10.53 -9.49
CA ALA A 12 -2.14 10.74 -8.11
C ALA A 12 -2.01 12.21 -7.67
N VAL A 13 -0.89 12.85 -8.01
CA VAL A 13 -0.68 14.29 -7.73
C VAL A 13 -1.68 15.15 -8.51
N ALA A 14 -1.86 14.88 -9.81
CA ALA A 14 -2.84 15.60 -10.63
C ALA A 14 -4.28 15.43 -10.10
N GLN A 15 -4.64 14.23 -9.65
CA GLN A 15 -5.94 13.94 -9.04
C GLN A 15 -6.20 14.79 -7.79
N GLU A 16 -5.20 15.02 -6.93
CA GLU A 16 -5.34 15.90 -5.76
C GLU A 16 -5.34 17.38 -6.15
N LEU A 17 -4.49 17.80 -7.09
CA LEU A 17 -4.43 19.20 -7.50
C LEU A 17 -5.70 19.67 -8.23
N ASN A 18 -6.41 18.76 -8.90
CA ASN A 18 -7.73 19.01 -9.51
C ASN A 18 -8.85 19.25 -8.47
N LYS A 19 -8.65 18.92 -7.20
CA LYS A 19 -9.61 19.21 -6.13
C LYS A 19 -9.38 20.63 -5.56
N PRO A 20 -10.43 21.31 -5.06
CA PRO A 20 -10.28 22.50 -4.23
C PRO A 20 -9.31 22.23 -3.07
N ALA A 21 -8.53 23.23 -2.65
CA ALA A 21 -7.46 23.03 -1.67
C ALA A 21 -7.92 22.40 -0.35
N GLY A 22 -9.15 22.71 0.10
CA GLY A 22 -9.74 22.15 1.31
C GLY A 22 -10.17 20.69 1.21
N ASP A 23 -10.40 20.18 -0.01
CA ASP A 23 -10.88 18.81 -0.26
C ASP A 23 -9.74 17.83 -0.57
N ARG A 24 -8.50 18.31 -0.57
CA ARG A 24 -7.31 17.50 -0.84
C ARG A 24 -6.99 16.62 0.35
N THR A 25 -7.04 15.31 0.13
CA THR A 25 -6.75 14.32 1.18
C THR A 25 -5.34 13.77 1.07
N TRP A 26 -4.70 13.92 -0.10
CA TRP A 26 -3.39 13.34 -0.41
C TRP A 26 -3.33 11.83 -0.20
N THR A 27 -4.48 11.16 -0.28
CA THR A 27 -4.61 9.70 -0.17
C THR A 27 -5.86 9.26 -0.94
N GLY A 28 -5.79 8.11 -1.58
CA GLY A 28 -6.89 7.61 -2.41
C GLY A 28 -6.49 6.44 -3.30
N ARG A 29 -7.18 6.31 -4.43
CA ARG A 29 -6.85 5.34 -5.49
C ARG A 29 -6.86 6.01 -6.85
N VAL A 30 -5.79 5.84 -7.63
CA VAL A 30 -5.75 6.23 -9.04
C VAL A 30 -6.65 5.28 -9.83
N GLY A 31 -7.62 5.83 -10.55
CA GLY A 31 -8.59 5.05 -11.34
C GLY A 31 -9.41 4.05 -10.52
N GLY A 32 -9.54 4.24 -9.20
CA GLY A 32 -10.23 3.32 -8.30
C GLY A 32 -9.48 2.02 -7.98
N LEU A 33 -8.29 1.81 -8.55
CA LEU A 33 -7.55 0.54 -8.45
C LEU A 33 -6.25 0.68 -7.66
N VAL A 34 -5.37 1.61 -8.05
CA VAL A 34 -4.01 1.70 -7.50
C VAL A 34 -4.02 2.63 -6.28
N PRO A 35 -3.81 2.14 -5.05
CA PRO A 35 -3.82 2.99 -3.87
C PRO A 35 -2.63 3.93 -3.84
N TYR A 36 -2.82 5.11 -3.26
CA TYR A 36 -1.76 6.05 -2.95
C TYR A 36 -1.96 6.70 -1.58
N ASP A 37 -0.85 7.01 -0.94
CA ASP A 37 -0.80 7.84 0.26
C ASP A 37 0.43 8.74 0.18
N LEU A 38 0.20 10.03 -0.02
CA LEU A 38 1.23 11.07 -0.16
C LEU A 38 1.29 11.95 1.09
N ARG A 39 0.66 11.53 2.20
CA ARG A 39 0.70 12.29 3.46
C ARG A 39 2.07 12.14 4.12
N TRP A 40 2.68 13.28 4.43
CA TRP A 40 3.92 13.36 5.16
C TRP A 40 3.68 14.02 6.53
N PRO A 41 4.32 13.57 7.63
CA PRO A 41 5.31 12.49 7.73
C PRO A 41 4.71 11.08 7.84
N VAL A 42 5.51 10.07 7.49
CA VAL A 42 5.15 8.66 7.66
C VAL A 42 5.32 8.26 9.12
N THR A 43 4.27 7.70 9.73
CA THR A 43 4.32 7.22 11.12
C THR A 43 4.78 5.77 11.20
N ALA A 44 5.39 5.39 12.33
CA ALA A 44 5.77 4.00 12.59
C ALA A 44 4.56 3.06 12.54
N GLU A 45 3.40 3.52 12.98
CA GLU A 45 2.14 2.79 12.90
C GLU A 45 1.74 2.49 11.45
N ARG A 46 1.87 3.45 10.53
CA ARG A 46 1.60 3.24 9.10
C ARG A 46 2.57 2.25 8.48
N LEU A 47 3.85 2.33 8.80
CA LEU A 47 4.85 1.37 8.34
C LEU A 47 4.52 -0.04 8.82
N ARG A 48 4.16 -0.18 10.10
CA ARG A 48 3.71 -1.45 10.66
C ARG A 48 2.44 -1.95 9.95
N ALA A 49 1.42 -1.11 9.79
CA ALA A 49 0.19 -1.51 9.10
C ALA A 49 0.42 -1.93 7.63
N ALA A 50 1.37 -1.31 6.94
CA ALA A 50 1.71 -1.65 5.57
C ALA A 50 2.54 -2.93 5.47
N MET A 51 3.52 -3.16 6.35
CA MET A 51 4.48 -4.26 6.17
C MET A 51 4.31 -5.43 7.14
N TRP A 52 3.67 -5.20 8.28
CA TRP A 52 3.55 -6.14 9.38
C TRP A 52 2.19 -5.99 10.08
N ASN A 53 1.14 -6.41 9.38
CA ASN A 53 -0.22 -6.42 9.92
C ASN A 53 -0.68 -7.88 10.11
N PRO A 54 -0.51 -8.46 11.32
CA PRO A 54 -0.90 -9.84 11.60
C PRO A 54 -2.41 -10.06 11.53
N ASP A 55 -3.20 -9.00 11.73
CA ASP A 55 -4.67 -9.04 11.77
C ASP A 55 -5.29 -8.98 10.37
N SER A 56 -4.46 -8.75 9.33
CA SER A 56 -4.88 -8.71 7.94
C SER A 56 -4.56 -10.02 7.22
N ASP A 57 -5.58 -10.59 6.59
CA ASP A 57 -5.42 -11.75 5.70
C ASP A 57 -4.83 -11.40 4.33
N ALA A 58 -4.65 -10.11 4.03
CA ALA A 58 -4.12 -9.64 2.76
C ALA A 58 -2.59 -9.76 2.70
N VAL A 59 -2.08 -10.34 1.60
CA VAL A 59 -0.64 -10.37 1.28
C VAL A 59 -0.17 -9.01 0.78
N PHE A 60 -1.00 -8.31 -0.01
CA PHE A 60 -0.70 -6.96 -0.50
C PHE A 60 -1.54 -5.94 0.27
N THR A 61 -0.87 -4.91 0.74
CA THR A 61 -1.44 -3.81 1.53
C THR A 61 -1.10 -2.50 0.83
N PRO A 62 -1.92 -1.43 0.96
CA PRO A 62 -1.52 -0.11 0.49
C PRO A 62 -0.17 0.30 1.10
N HIS A 63 0.68 0.97 0.32
CA HIS A 63 1.91 1.55 0.84
C HIS A 63 1.65 2.51 2.00
N ALA A 64 2.58 2.55 2.97
CA ALA A 64 2.57 3.56 4.03
C ALA A 64 2.81 4.98 3.49
N PHE A 65 3.54 5.07 2.37
CA PHE A 65 3.78 6.29 1.60
C PHE A 65 4.13 5.96 0.15
N GLY A 66 3.64 6.77 -0.79
CA GLY A 66 3.81 6.60 -2.23
C GLY A 66 2.58 6.00 -2.91
N VAL A 67 2.80 5.38 -4.06
CA VAL A 67 1.74 4.82 -4.92
C VAL A 67 1.97 3.33 -5.12
N GLY A 68 0.95 2.52 -4.88
CA GLY A 68 0.97 1.07 -5.02
C GLY A 68 0.88 0.32 -3.70
N TRP A 69 1.41 -0.89 -3.68
CA TRP A 69 1.23 -1.85 -2.60
C TRP A 69 2.55 -2.26 -1.94
N SER A 70 2.52 -2.34 -0.62
CA SER A 70 3.50 -3.04 0.21
C SER A 70 3.17 -4.54 0.30
N LEU A 71 4.16 -5.31 0.77
CA LEU A 71 3.99 -6.71 1.12
C LEU A 71 3.79 -6.84 2.64
N ASN A 72 2.71 -7.51 3.05
CA ASN A 72 2.46 -7.87 4.44
C ASN A 72 3.24 -9.14 4.81
N LEU A 73 4.42 -8.94 5.40
CA LEU A 73 5.34 -10.02 5.74
C LEU A 73 4.78 -10.96 6.82
N ALA A 74 3.93 -10.46 7.71
CA ALA A 74 3.27 -11.28 8.73
C ALA A 74 2.38 -12.35 8.06
N ARG A 75 1.60 -11.95 7.05
CA ARG A 75 0.74 -12.87 6.29
C ARG A 75 1.56 -13.86 5.46
N VAL A 76 2.60 -13.40 4.78
CA VAL A 76 3.50 -14.27 4.02
C VAL A 76 4.12 -15.34 4.91
N ALA A 77 4.63 -14.98 6.09
CA ALA A 77 5.21 -15.92 7.03
C ALA A 77 4.19 -16.98 7.52
N SER A 78 2.95 -16.57 7.79
CA SER A 78 1.85 -17.48 8.16
C SER A 78 1.55 -18.50 7.06
N LEU A 79 1.43 -18.05 5.81
CA LEU A 79 1.18 -18.92 4.66
C LEU A 79 2.31 -19.92 4.43
N THR A 80 3.56 -19.46 4.50
CA THR A 80 4.73 -20.33 4.35
C THR A 80 4.79 -21.40 5.45
N ARG A 81 4.47 -21.04 6.69
CA ARG A 81 4.41 -22.02 7.80
C ARG A 81 3.35 -23.08 7.55
N GLY A 82 2.12 -22.67 7.19
CA GLY A 82 1.04 -23.61 6.90
C GLY A 82 1.38 -24.55 5.74
N ALA A 83 2.02 -24.04 4.68
CA ALA A 83 2.47 -24.85 3.55
C ALA A 83 3.53 -25.89 3.96
N LEU A 84 4.51 -25.50 4.77
CA LEU A 84 5.54 -26.42 5.28
C LEU A 84 4.97 -27.52 6.16
N GLU A 85 3.95 -27.20 6.97
CA GLU A 85 3.26 -28.18 7.81
C GLU A 85 2.41 -29.16 7.00
N ALA A 86 1.78 -28.69 5.92
CA ALA A 86 1.01 -29.54 5.00
C ALA A 86 1.91 -30.56 4.27
N THR A 87 3.10 -30.16 3.85
CA THR A 87 4.06 -31.05 3.15
C THR A 87 4.67 -32.13 4.06
N LYS A 88 4.64 -31.93 5.38
CA LYS A 88 5.19 -32.90 6.37
C LYS A 88 4.19 -33.99 6.76
N ARG A 89 2.93 -33.90 6.33
CA ARG A 89 1.90 -34.94 6.55
C ARG A 89 1.91 -35.96 5.43
#